data_AF-A0A4R5UJQ3-F1
#
_entry.id   AF-A0A4R5UJQ3-F1
#
_cell.length_a   1.000
_cell.length_b   1.000
_cell.length_c   1.000
_cell.angle_alpha   90.00
_cell.angle_beta   90.00
_cell.angle_gamma   90.00
#
_symmetry.space_group_name_H-M   'P 1'
#
loop_
_entity.id
_entity.type
_entity.pdbx_description
1 polymer ?
#
loop_
_entity_poly.entity_id
_entity_poly.type
_entity_poly.pdbx_seq_one_letter_code
_entity_poly.pdbx_strand_id
1 'polypeptide(L)'
;MMNMRAIAVLAVSIPALMNSSVAETADYTCWNPSGTQMTAAPTEYWTAERLANAVPDGESLAPEKRNLSPQLKGLLGAVAERAPVDQAPYKYGGKLFFTRGGIDYSASAQFVADDNIVLAAGHSMWKNGSASNIRFYPGYAGAAVPFHTIDKAAVLTAWLPVAEDPPSLGRSQYDYSMLRTTTPSTVGNYQLGINTANLDDDVTITGYPGRLEGGEYMYRETARIVVKAGNAFDAQPHPMYGGGASGGAWFLPTDTTKVVSVVSGGAPDHVYGASFTDVTTAMVAYVKGGCQ
;
A
#
# COMPACT_ATOMS: atom_id res chain seq x y z
N MET A 1 41.52 -68.20 5.78
CA MET A 1 40.06 -68.28 5.58
C MET A 1 39.42 -67.06 6.21
N MET A 2 39.00 -66.08 5.42
CA MET A 2 38.10 -65.01 5.87
C MET A 2 37.31 -64.53 4.65
N ASN A 3 36.01 -64.82 4.68
CA ASN A 3 35.04 -64.51 3.63
C ASN A 3 34.53 -63.07 3.81
N MET A 4 34.82 -62.19 2.84
CA MET A 4 34.11 -60.90 2.72
C MET A 4 32.82 -61.13 1.93
N ARG A 5 31.67 -60.97 2.60
CA ARG A 5 30.35 -60.91 1.97
C ARG A 5 30.08 -59.47 1.54
N ALA A 6 29.89 -59.26 0.24
CA ALA A 6 29.38 -58.01 -0.32
C ALA A 6 27.87 -57.92 -0.06
N ILE A 7 27.43 -56.83 0.58
CA ILE A 7 26.02 -56.47 0.71
C ILE A 7 25.71 -55.48 -0.42
N ALA A 8 24.93 -55.93 -1.40
CA ALA A 8 24.37 -55.07 -2.44
C ALA A 8 23.17 -54.33 -1.86
N VAL A 9 23.28 -53.01 -1.70
CA VAL A 9 22.15 -52.14 -1.35
C VAL A 9 21.43 -51.78 -2.65
N LEU A 10 20.21 -52.31 -2.81
CA LEU A 10 19.31 -51.96 -3.90
C LEU A 10 18.72 -50.56 -3.61
N ALA A 11 19.15 -49.56 -4.37
CA ALA A 11 18.54 -48.23 -4.33
C ALA A 11 17.21 -48.26 -5.09
N VAL A 12 16.09 -48.21 -4.36
CA VAL A 12 14.76 -47.99 -4.94
C VAL A 12 14.60 -46.47 -5.12
N SER A 13 14.68 -46.01 -6.37
CA SER A 13 14.35 -44.64 -6.74
C SER A 13 12.83 -44.46 -6.71
N ILE A 14 12.34 -43.73 -5.71
CA ILE A 14 10.97 -43.24 -5.68
C ILE A 14 10.92 -42.04 -6.65
N PRO A 15 10.07 -42.03 -7.69
CA PRO A 15 9.90 -40.84 -8.52
C PRO A 15 9.32 -39.74 -7.63
N ALA A 16 10.08 -38.64 -7.49
CA ALA A 16 9.58 -37.41 -6.92
C ALA A 16 8.43 -36.94 -7.82
N LEU A 17 7.20 -37.06 -7.32
CA LEU A 17 6.07 -36.32 -7.82
C LEU A 17 6.43 -34.85 -7.71
N MET A 18 6.78 -34.25 -8.84
CA MET A 18 6.85 -32.81 -8.97
C MET A 18 5.44 -32.29 -8.71
N ASN A 19 5.20 -31.81 -7.49
CA ASN A 19 4.07 -30.95 -7.21
C ASN A 19 4.28 -29.70 -8.07
N SER A 20 3.62 -29.68 -9.22
CA SER A 20 3.28 -28.47 -9.93
C SER A 20 2.63 -27.54 -8.90
N SER A 21 3.31 -26.43 -8.57
CA SER A 21 2.74 -25.36 -7.76
C SER A 21 1.51 -24.85 -8.50
N VAL A 22 0.33 -25.31 -8.07
CA VAL A 22 -0.93 -24.67 -8.44
C VAL A 22 -0.78 -23.23 -7.95
N ALA A 23 -0.73 -22.28 -8.87
CA ALA A 23 -0.86 -20.88 -8.53
C ALA A 23 -2.16 -20.77 -7.74
N GLU A 24 -2.05 -20.52 -6.43
CA GLU A 24 -3.19 -20.26 -5.58
C GLU A 24 -3.95 -19.11 -6.26
N THR A 25 -5.16 -19.36 -6.76
CA THR A 25 -5.94 -18.32 -7.43
C THR A 25 -6.23 -17.27 -6.37
N ALA A 26 -5.52 -16.15 -6.44
CA ALA A 26 -5.77 -15.05 -5.53
C ALA A 26 -7.18 -14.53 -5.77
N ASP A 27 -8.03 -14.71 -4.76
CA ASP A 27 -9.39 -14.20 -4.79
C ASP A 27 -9.40 -12.71 -4.41
N TYR A 28 -10.23 -11.95 -5.11
CA TYR A 28 -10.40 -10.52 -4.88
C TYR A 28 -11.84 -10.21 -4.48
N THR A 29 -11.99 -9.30 -3.52
CA THR A 29 -13.29 -8.73 -3.17
C THR A 29 -13.40 -7.37 -3.82
N CYS A 30 -14.33 -7.22 -4.77
CA CYS A 30 -14.55 -5.97 -5.50
C CYS A 30 -15.94 -5.37 -5.26
N TRP A 31 -16.01 -4.04 -5.31
CA TRP A 31 -17.26 -3.28 -5.26
C TRP A 31 -17.22 -2.06 -6.18
N ASN A 32 -18.39 -1.43 -6.34
CA ASN A 32 -18.53 -0.14 -7.00
C ASN A 32 -18.67 0.96 -5.93
N PRO A 33 -17.66 1.81 -5.70
CA PRO A 33 -17.73 2.89 -4.71
C PRO A 33 -18.74 3.99 -5.04
N SER A 34 -19.23 4.03 -6.28
CA SER A 34 -20.21 5.00 -6.80
C SER A 34 -21.66 4.49 -6.78
N GLY A 35 -21.94 3.28 -6.25
CA GLY A 35 -23.26 2.63 -6.33
C GLY A 35 -24.30 3.06 -5.26
N THR A 36 -25.55 3.27 -5.72
CA THR A 36 -26.87 3.42 -5.05
C THR A 36 -27.07 4.23 -3.75
N GLN A 37 -26.03 4.60 -3.01
CA GLN A 37 -26.12 5.42 -1.78
C GLN A 37 -25.80 6.91 -1.98
N MET A 38 -25.63 7.37 -3.22
CA MET A 38 -25.41 8.79 -3.50
C MET A 38 -26.74 9.53 -3.49
N THR A 39 -27.14 10.09 -2.35
CA THR A 39 -28.30 11.00 -2.24
C THR A 39 -28.00 12.40 -2.79
N ALA A 40 -26.73 12.72 -3.04
CA ALA A 40 -26.27 13.95 -3.70
C ALA A 40 -25.50 13.60 -4.99
N ALA A 41 -25.46 14.52 -5.96
CA ALA A 41 -24.66 14.31 -7.17
C ALA A 41 -23.19 14.04 -6.79
N PRO A 42 -22.46 13.14 -7.50
CA PRO A 42 -21.08 12.79 -7.14
C PRO A 42 -20.12 13.95 -7.02
N THR A 43 -20.38 15.05 -7.72
CA THR A 43 -19.63 16.31 -7.67
C THR A 43 -19.88 17.13 -6.40
N GLU A 44 -21.03 16.96 -5.75
CA GLU A 44 -21.48 17.77 -4.61
C GLU A 44 -21.14 17.17 -3.24
N TYR A 45 -20.84 15.87 -3.17
CA TYR A 45 -20.54 15.22 -1.88
C TYR A 45 -19.33 15.82 -1.17
N TRP A 46 -18.17 15.87 -1.84
CA TRP A 46 -16.96 16.45 -1.24
C TRP A 46 -16.91 17.96 -1.44
N THR A 47 -17.44 18.67 -0.46
CA THR A 47 -17.25 20.11 -0.29
C THR A 47 -15.85 20.41 0.26
N ALA A 48 -15.41 21.67 0.12
CA ALA A 48 -14.15 22.12 0.73
C ALA A 48 -14.11 21.86 2.26
N GLU A 49 -15.25 22.02 2.94
CA GLU A 49 -15.40 21.74 4.37
C GLU A 49 -15.20 20.26 4.69
N ARG A 50 -15.79 19.34 3.92
CA ARG A 50 -15.58 17.89 4.11
C ARG A 50 -14.15 17.46 3.84
N LEU A 51 -13.52 18.03 2.81
CA LEU A 51 -12.10 17.77 2.53
C LEU A 51 -11.21 18.26 3.68
N ALA A 52 -11.48 19.44 4.23
CA ALA A 52 -10.72 19.99 5.36
C ALA A 52 -10.92 19.23 6.67
N ASN A 53 -12.13 18.67 6.89
CA ASN A 53 -12.49 17.96 8.11
C ASN A 53 -12.30 16.43 8.01
N ALA A 54 -11.84 15.90 6.87
CA ALA A 54 -11.61 14.48 6.68
C ALA A 54 -10.52 13.96 7.63
N VAL A 55 -10.82 12.89 8.37
CA VAL A 55 -9.90 12.32 9.37
C VAL A 55 -8.76 11.58 8.66
N PRO A 56 -7.48 11.88 8.94
CA PRO A 56 -6.38 11.08 8.41
C PRO A 56 -6.51 9.61 8.85
N ASP A 57 -6.79 8.71 7.91
CA ASP A 57 -6.94 7.28 8.17
C ASP A 57 -5.58 6.70 8.53
N GLY A 58 -5.52 6.00 9.65
CA GLY A 58 -4.26 5.62 10.20
C GLY A 58 -4.39 4.49 11.18
N GLU A 59 -3.40 3.62 11.13
CA GLU A 59 -3.21 2.61 12.15
C GLU A 59 -1.93 2.95 12.89
N SER A 60 -2.10 3.42 14.11
CA SER A 60 -0.97 3.73 14.98
C SER A 60 -0.52 2.45 15.66
N LEU A 61 0.71 2.04 15.38
CA LEU A 61 1.39 1.05 16.20
C LEU A 61 1.78 1.70 17.52
N ALA A 62 1.63 0.97 18.63
CA ALA A 62 2.25 1.40 19.87
C ALA A 62 3.76 1.46 19.62
N PRO A 63 4.47 2.54 20.02
CA PRO A 63 5.92 2.56 19.94
C PRO A 63 6.41 1.32 20.69
N GLU A 64 7.11 0.43 20.01
CA GLU A 64 7.64 -0.72 20.72
C GLU A 64 8.58 -0.19 21.81
N LYS A 65 8.49 -0.75 23.01
CA LYS A 65 9.48 -0.52 24.07
C LYS A 65 10.79 -1.23 23.70
N ARG A 66 11.27 -1.07 22.48
CA ARG A 66 12.63 -1.43 22.11
C ARG A 66 13.54 -0.44 22.82
N ASN A 67 14.64 -0.94 23.38
CA ASN A 67 15.76 -0.07 23.73
C ASN A 67 16.29 0.50 22.41
N LEU A 68 15.64 1.57 21.93
CA LEU A 68 16.01 2.24 20.69
C LEU A 68 17.50 2.54 20.78
N SER A 69 18.25 2.04 19.80
CA SER A 69 19.67 2.33 19.72
C SER A 69 19.85 3.86 19.69
N PRO A 70 20.99 4.40 20.14
CA PRO A 70 21.26 5.84 20.01
C PRO A 70 21.08 6.36 18.57
N GLN A 71 21.35 5.52 17.57
CA GLN A 71 21.05 5.79 16.16
C GLN A 71 19.54 5.89 15.88
N LEU A 72 18.73 4.97 16.39
CA LEU A 72 17.28 5.00 16.22
C LEU A 72 16.62 6.16 16.99
N LYS A 73 17.17 6.55 18.15
CA LYS A 73 16.79 7.79 18.87
C LYS A 73 17.13 9.06 18.08
N GLY A 74 18.25 9.06 17.36
CA GLY A 74 18.59 10.14 16.42
C GLY A 74 17.67 10.18 15.20
N LEU A 75 17.24 9.01 14.70
CA LEU A 75 16.29 8.86 13.61
C LEU A 75 14.84 9.20 13.99
N LEU A 76 14.46 9.12 15.27
CA LEU A 76 13.22 9.76 15.75
C LEU A 76 13.23 11.29 15.58
N GLY A 77 14.43 11.88 15.44
CA GLY A 77 14.63 13.27 15.03
C GLY A 77 14.77 13.46 13.52
N ALA A 78 14.73 12.39 12.71
CA ALA A 78 14.68 12.52 11.25
C ALA A 78 13.35 13.16 10.86
N VAL A 79 13.43 14.21 10.04
CA VAL A 79 12.26 14.96 9.61
C VAL A 79 11.90 14.47 8.22
N ALA A 80 10.67 14.01 8.04
CA ALA A 80 10.13 13.83 6.70
C ALA A 80 10.15 15.19 5.98
N GLU A 81 10.54 15.21 4.72
CA GLU A 81 10.63 16.44 3.93
C GLU A 81 9.40 16.58 3.04
N ARG A 82 8.98 17.81 2.72
CA ARG A 82 7.98 18.00 1.68
C ARG A 82 8.50 17.45 0.36
N ALA A 83 7.68 16.64 -0.31
CA ALA A 83 8.00 16.12 -1.63
C ALA A 83 7.79 17.21 -2.71
N PRO A 84 8.60 17.24 -3.79
CA PRO A 84 8.36 18.12 -4.93
C PRO A 84 7.22 17.55 -5.77
N VAL A 85 6.00 17.81 -5.33
CA VAL A 85 4.75 17.17 -5.79
C VAL A 85 4.43 17.38 -7.28
N ASP A 86 5.01 18.39 -7.91
CA ASP A 86 4.89 18.70 -9.34
C ASP A 86 5.90 17.94 -10.22
N GLN A 87 6.86 17.24 -9.62
CA GLN A 87 7.92 16.51 -10.31
C GLN A 87 7.68 15.01 -10.30
N ALA A 88 8.17 14.32 -11.34
CA ALA A 88 8.23 12.87 -11.30
C ALA A 88 9.27 12.41 -10.25
N PRO A 89 9.00 11.31 -9.53
CA PRO A 89 7.78 10.50 -9.64
C PRO A 89 6.64 10.96 -8.70
N TYR A 90 6.86 11.96 -7.86
CA TYR A 90 5.93 12.42 -6.83
C TYR A 90 4.56 12.84 -7.37
N LYS A 91 4.51 13.44 -8.57
CA LYS A 91 3.26 13.82 -9.23
C LYS A 91 2.32 12.66 -9.57
N TYR A 92 2.81 11.41 -9.56
CA TYR A 92 1.95 10.23 -9.74
C TYR A 92 1.18 9.89 -8.47
N GLY A 93 1.66 10.36 -7.31
CA GLY A 93 1.02 10.21 -6.01
C GLY A 93 0.06 11.37 -5.71
N GLY A 94 -0.82 11.16 -4.73
CA GLY A 94 -1.86 12.12 -4.39
C GLY A 94 -2.56 11.79 -3.08
N LYS A 95 -3.48 12.68 -2.71
CA LYS A 95 -4.32 12.51 -1.52
C LYS A 95 -5.62 11.80 -1.92
N LEU A 96 -5.99 10.79 -1.14
CA LEU A 96 -7.21 10.02 -1.31
C LEU A 96 -8.23 10.47 -0.28
N PHE A 97 -9.46 10.75 -0.69
CA PHE A 97 -10.58 11.05 0.19
C PHE A 97 -11.68 10.01 -0.02
N PHE A 98 -12.28 9.54 1.07
CA PHE A 98 -13.31 8.50 1.01
C PHE A 98 -14.18 8.53 2.27
N THR A 99 -15.35 7.92 2.18
CA THR A 99 -16.24 7.72 3.32
C THR A 99 -16.27 6.25 3.68
N ARG A 100 -16.15 5.92 4.98
CA ARG A 100 -16.28 4.54 5.48
C ARG A 100 -17.03 4.56 6.81
N GLY A 101 -18.06 3.72 6.96
CA GLY A 101 -18.89 3.72 8.17
C GLY A 101 -19.56 5.08 8.48
N GLY A 102 -19.81 5.91 7.46
CA GLY A 102 -20.39 7.26 7.61
C GLY A 102 -19.40 8.36 8.04
N ILE A 103 -18.11 8.03 8.19
CA ILE A 103 -17.05 8.98 8.53
C ILE A 103 -16.22 9.27 7.28
N ASP A 104 -15.88 10.54 7.09
CA ASP A 104 -15.01 11.01 6.02
C ASP A 104 -13.54 10.90 6.44
N TYR A 105 -12.74 10.27 5.59
CA TYR A 105 -11.35 9.99 5.83
C TYR A 105 -10.47 10.54 4.71
N SER A 106 -9.19 10.72 5.03
CA SER A 106 -8.14 10.97 4.06
C SER A 106 -6.97 10.01 4.21
N ALA A 107 -6.36 9.64 3.09
CA ALA A 107 -5.20 8.77 3.00
C ALA A 107 -4.32 9.19 1.82
N SER A 108 -3.36 8.35 1.46
CA SER A 108 -2.47 8.51 0.31
C SER A 108 -2.77 7.46 -0.74
N ALA A 109 -2.46 7.75 -1.99
CA ALA A 109 -2.55 6.80 -3.09
C ALA A 109 -1.68 7.24 -4.28
N GLN A 110 -1.51 6.38 -5.27
CA GLN A 110 -0.73 6.67 -6.47
C GLN A 110 -1.25 5.96 -7.70
N PHE A 111 -1.10 6.58 -8.87
CA PHE A 111 -1.27 5.90 -10.15
C PHE A 111 -0.18 4.84 -10.36
N VAL A 112 -0.58 3.63 -10.76
CA VAL A 112 0.32 2.50 -11.01
C VAL A 112 -0.11 1.69 -12.22
N ALA A 113 0.85 1.08 -12.93
CA ALA A 113 0.71 0.11 -14.02
C ALA A 113 -0.03 0.58 -15.29
N ASP A 114 -1.02 1.44 -15.17
CA ASP A 114 -1.88 1.95 -16.21
C ASP A 114 -2.42 3.34 -15.79
N ASP A 115 -2.78 4.18 -16.75
CA ASP A 115 -3.25 5.53 -16.46
C ASP A 115 -4.59 5.55 -15.72
N ASN A 116 -5.36 4.47 -15.72
CA ASN A 116 -6.61 4.40 -14.97
C ASN A 116 -6.51 3.70 -13.61
N ILE A 117 -5.35 3.19 -13.21
CA ILE A 117 -5.23 2.34 -12.01
C ILE A 117 -4.52 3.08 -10.88
N VAL A 118 -5.14 3.06 -9.71
CA VAL A 118 -4.63 3.68 -8.49
C VAL A 118 -4.41 2.61 -7.42
N LEU A 119 -3.24 2.61 -6.80
CA LEU A 119 -2.89 1.80 -5.64
C LEU A 119 -3.13 2.60 -4.36
N ALA A 120 -3.75 1.97 -3.37
CA ALA A 120 -3.97 2.50 -2.02
C ALA A 120 -3.81 1.37 -0.98
N ALA A 121 -3.91 1.70 0.31
CA ALA A 121 -3.92 0.67 1.36
C ALA A 121 -5.25 -0.10 1.37
N GLY A 122 -5.20 -1.37 1.75
CA GLY A 122 -6.37 -2.23 1.87
C GLY A 122 -7.31 -1.73 2.96
N HIS A 123 -6.77 -1.38 4.13
CA HIS A 123 -7.53 -0.87 5.27
C HIS A 123 -8.26 0.43 4.94
N SER A 124 -7.68 1.31 4.12
CA SER A 124 -8.36 2.53 3.68
C SER A 124 -9.64 2.21 2.91
N MET A 125 -9.61 1.18 2.07
CA MET A 125 -10.72 0.84 1.19
C MET A 125 -11.68 -0.19 1.78
N TRP A 126 -11.24 -1.01 2.74
CA TRP A 126 -12.07 -1.99 3.42
C TRP A 126 -11.63 -2.20 4.88
N LYS A 127 -12.45 -1.72 5.82
CA LYS A 127 -12.30 -1.93 7.27
C LYS A 127 -13.65 -1.69 7.94
N ASN A 128 -14.21 -2.72 8.57
CA ASN A 128 -15.62 -2.77 9.01
C ASN A 128 -16.63 -2.43 7.90
N GLY A 129 -16.29 -2.76 6.65
CA GLY A 129 -17.08 -2.43 5.46
C GLY A 129 -16.26 -1.72 4.38
N SER A 130 -16.83 -1.62 3.19
CA SER A 130 -16.19 -0.98 2.04
C SER A 130 -16.28 0.54 2.09
N ALA A 131 -15.28 1.21 1.52
CA ALA A 131 -15.28 2.65 1.31
C ALA A 131 -16.20 3.06 0.15
N SER A 132 -16.81 4.23 0.28
CA SER A 132 -17.65 4.88 -0.73
C SER A 132 -17.22 6.33 -0.95
N ASN A 133 -17.84 7.02 -1.91
CA ASN A 133 -17.53 8.42 -2.24
C ASN A 133 -16.03 8.65 -2.48
N ILE A 134 -15.35 7.76 -3.19
CA ILE A 134 -13.88 7.83 -3.26
C ILE A 134 -13.44 8.86 -4.32
N ARG A 135 -12.57 9.79 -3.92
CA ARG A 135 -11.89 10.75 -4.81
C ARG A 135 -10.38 10.71 -4.63
N PHE A 136 -9.66 10.69 -5.74
CA PHE A 136 -8.20 10.77 -5.76
C PHE A 136 -7.74 12.10 -6.35
N TYR A 137 -6.91 12.84 -5.61
CA TYR A 137 -6.35 14.15 -5.99
C TYR A 137 -4.84 14.00 -6.24
N PRO A 138 -4.42 13.71 -7.49
CA PRO A 138 -3.01 13.63 -7.82
C PRO A 138 -2.34 14.98 -7.57
N GLY A 139 -1.19 14.93 -6.91
CA GLY A 139 -0.41 16.11 -6.56
C GLY A 139 -1.10 17.15 -5.68
N TYR A 140 -1.98 16.72 -4.77
CA TYR A 140 -2.64 17.59 -3.80
C TYR A 140 -1.62 18.42 -2.98
N ALA A 141 -1.91 19.71 -2.78
CA ALA A 141 -1.04 20.62 -2.03
C ALA A 141 -1.87 21.75 -1.38
N GLY A 142 -2.94 21.38 -0.68
CA GLY A 142 -3.80 22.33 0.04
C GLY A 142 -4.81 23.12 -0.80
N ALA A 143 -4.72 23.03 -2.13
CA ALA A 143 -5.66 23.65 -3.05
C ALA A 143 -6.50 22.62 -3.81
N ALA A 144 -7.64 23.08 -4.36
CA ALA A 144 -8.46 22.28 -5.26
C ALA A 144 -7.69 21.98 -6.56
N VAL A 145 -7.09 20.79 -6.64
CA VAL A 145 -6.55 20.22 -7.88
C VAL A 145 -7.61 19.35 -8.58
N PRO A 146 -7.48 19.09 -9.90
CA PRO A 146 -8.34 18.11 -10.56
C PRO A 146 -8.31 16.77 -9.83
N PHE A 147 -9.46 16.12 -9.75
CA PHE A 147 -9.61 14.83 -9.07
C PHE A 147 -10.15 13.77 -10.01
N HIS A 148 -9.93 12.52 -9.62
CA HIS A 148 -10.43 11.33 -10.30
C HIS A 148 -11.50 10.66 -9.42
N THR A 149 -12.61 10.29 -10.04
CA THR A 149 -13.66 9.48 -9.41
C THR A 149 -13.32 8.00 -9.57
N ILE A 150 -13.61 7.18 -8.57
CA ILE A 150 -13.37 5.74 -8.60
C ILE A 150 -14.66 4.97 -8.87
N ASP A 151 -14.67 4.12 -9.90
CA ASP A 151 -15.83 3.31 -10.29
C ASP A 151 -15.69 1.81 -9.94
N LYS A 152 -14.47 1.36 -9.67
CA LYS A 152 -14.15 0.03 -9.16
C LYS A 152 -13.08 0.10 -8.09
N ALA A 153 -13.21 -0.72 -7.07
CA ALA A 153 -12.20 -0.92 -6.05
C ALA A 153 -12.15 -2.39 -5.70
N ALA A 154 -10.97 -2.91 -5.43
CA ALA A 154 -10.77 -4.27 -4.95
C ALA A 154 -9.71 -4.35 -3.87
N VAL A 155 -9.91 -5.28 -2.93
CA VAL A 155 -8.93 -5.75 -1.96
C VAL A 155 -8.72 -7.25 -2.17
N LEU A 156 -7.65 -7.79 -1.59
CA LEU A 156 -7.49 -9.24 -1.52
C LEU A 156 -8.60 -9.82 -0.64
N THR A 157 -9.21 -10.94 -1.03
CA THR A 157 -10.18 -11.60 -0.15
C THR A 157 -9.52 -12.06 1.16
N ALA A 158 -8.22 -12.38 1.11
CA ALA A 158 -7.40 -12.68 2.30
C ALA A 158 -7.24 -11.49 3.27
N TRP A 159 -7.49 -10.25 2.83
CA TRP A 159 -7.51 -9.08 3.71
C TRP A 159 -8.70 -9.10 4.68
N LEU A 160 -9.88 -9.54 4.21
CA LEU A 160 -11.13 -9.45 4.97
C LEU A 160 -11.07 -10.06 6.38
N PRO A 161 -10.56 -11.29 6.59
CA PRO A 161 -10.54 -11.88 7.93
C PRO A 161 -9.56 -11.20 8.90
N VAL A 162 -8.57 -10.45 8.40
CA VAL A 162 -7.53 -9.80 9.20
C VAL A 162 -7.65 -8.27 9.22
N ALA A 163 -8.69 -7.70 8.59
CA ALA A 163 -8.82 -6.26 8.42
C ALA A 163 -8.91 -5.49 9.75
N GLU A 164 -9.40 -6.15 10.80
CA GLU A 164 -9.56 -5.59 12.15
C GLU A 164 -8.44 -5.96 13.12
N ASP A 165 -7.52 -6.84 12.72
CA ASP A 165 -6.40 -7.24 13.56
C ASP A 165 -5.43 -6.05 13.77
N PRO A 166 -4.69 -5.98 14.88
CA PRO A 166 -3.64 -4.98 15.05
C PRO A 166 -2.60 -5.05 13.90
N PRO A 167 -1.97 -3.92 13.52
CA PRO A 167 -0.97 -3.95 12.45
C PRO A 167 0.18 -4.89 12.80
N SER A 168 0.62 -5.67 11.82
CA SER A 168 1.68 -6.66 11.95
C SER A 168 2.18 -7.07 10.57
N LEU A 169 3.40 -7.61 10.47
CA LEU A 169 3.92 -8.14 9.20
C LEU A 169 2.98 -9.16 8.54
N GLY A 170 2.40 -10.07 9.34
CA GLY A 170 1.49 -11.11 8.84
C GLY A 170 0.19 -10.56 8.26
N ARG A 171 -0.26 -9.40 8.73
CA ARG A 171 -1.44 -8.69 8.22
C ARG A 171 -1.09 -7.80 7.03
N SER A 172 0.00 -7.04 7.14
CA SER A 172 0.41 -6.02 6.16
C SER A 172 0.72 -6.59 4.78
N GLN A 173 1.04 -7.88 4.66
CA GLN A 173 1.21 -8.52 3.34
C GLN A 173 -0.06 -8.51 2.48
N TYR A 174 -1.23 -8.33 3.08
CA TYR A 174 -2.52 -8.27 2.38
C TYR A 174 -3.09 -6.84 2.30
N ASP A 175 -2.44 -5.86 2.94
CA ASP A 175 -2.97 -4.52 3.15
C ASP A 175 -2.70 -3.59 1.95
N TYR A 176 -3.26 -3.96 0.80
CA TYR A 176 -3.25 -3.10 -0.38
C TYR A 176 -4.54 -3.29 -1.19
N SER A 177 -4.84 -2.29 -1.99
CA SER A 177 -6.03 -2.25 -2.84
C SER A 177 -5.69 -1.67 -4.21
N MET A 178 -6.48 -2.04 -5.20
CA MET A 178 -6.44 -1.45 -6.54
C MET A 178 -7.77 -0.80 -6.85
N LEU A 179 -7.70 0.40 -7.40
CA LEU A 179 -8.84 1.25 -7.73
C LEU A 179 -8.80 1.58 -9.22
N ARG A 180 -9.98 1.67 -9.85
CA ARG A 180 -10.11 2.17 -11.22
C ARG A 180 -10.73 3.55 -11.23
N THR A 181 -10.02 4.48 -11.84
CA THR A 181 -10.48 5.84 -12.09
C THR A 181 -11.35 5.91 -13.35
N THR A 182 -12.35 6.79 -13.36
CA THR A 182 -13.20 7.03 -14.54
C THR A 182 -12.52 7.84 -15.64
N THR A 183 -11.45 8.56 -15.31
CA THR A 183 -10.65 9.37 -16.24
C THR A 183 -9.18 9.00 -16.09
N PRO A 184 -8.42 8.88 -17.19
CA PRO A 184 -7.02 8.49 -17.14
C PRO A 184 -6.16 9.59 -16.51
N SER A 185 -5.07 9.18 -15.85
CA SER A 185 -3.98 10.04 -15.40
C SER A 185 -3.44 10.85 -16.57
N THR A 186 -3.24 12.14 -16.35
CA THR A 186 -2.53 13.04 -17.27
C THR A 186 -1.11 13.34 -16.80
N VAL A 187 -0.75 12.84 -15.62
CA VAL A 187 0.52 13.13 -14.95
C VAL A 187 1.51 11.99 -15.07
N GLY A 188 1.08 10.81 -15.52
CA GLY A 188 1.84 9.56 -15.60
C GLY A 188 1.47 8.57 -14.49
N ASN A 189 2.22 7.46 -14.40
CA ASN A 189 2.01 6.41 -13.42
C ASN A 189 3.35 5.73 -13.05
N TYR A 190 3.40 5.07 -11.89
CA TYR A 190 4.50 4.17 -11.54
C TYR A 190 4.34 2.82 -12.25
N GLN A 191 5.44 2.17 -12.61
CA GLN A 191 5.44 0.73 -12.86
C GLN A 191 5.39 -0.05 -11.53
N LEU A 192 4.93 -1.30 -11.57
CA LEU A 192 5.02 -2.19 -10.41
C LEU A 192 6.40 -2.86 -10.34
N GLY A 193 7.08 -2.71 -9.22
CA GLY A 193 8.35 -3.37 -8.91
C GLY A 193 8.15 -4.75 -8.28
N ILE A 194 7.66 -5.71 -9.06
CA ILE A 194 7.36 -7.08 -8.61
C ILE A 194 8.63 -7.80 -8.13
N ASN A 195 8.66 -8.22 -6.87
CA ASN A 195 9.77 -8.93 -6.25
C ASN A 195 11.15 -8.23 -6.40
N THR A 196 11.15 -6.89 -6.51
CA THR A 196 12.38 -6.12 -6.78
C THR A 196 13.11 -5.63 -5.53
N ALA A 197 12.38 -5.34 -4.45
CA ALA A 197 12.96 -4.89 -3.19
C ALA A 197 13.36 -6.05 -2.27
N ASN A 198 14.44 -5.87 -1.53
CA ASN A 198 15.08 -6.85 -0.67
C ASN A 198 15.43 -6.27 0.71
N LEU A 199 15.84 -7.17 1.60
CA LEU A 199 16.43 -6.77 2.87
C LEU A 199 17.64 -5.86 2.61
N ASP A 200 17.82 -4.85 3.46
CA ASP A 200 18.89 -3.85 3.43
C ASP A 200 18.81 -2.82 2.28
N ASP A 201 17.81 -2.90 1.41
CA ASP A 201 17.53 -1.83 0.44
C ASP A 201 17.04 -0.56 1.15
N ASP A 202 17.53 0.59 0.68
CA ASP A 202 16.96 1.89 1.03
C ASP A 202 15.75 2.16 0.10
N VAL A 203 14.67 2.67 0.68
CA VAL A 203 13.44 3.06 -0.01
C VAL A 203 13.12 4.52 0.27
N THR A 204 12.55 5.20 -0.72
CA THR A 204 11.84 6.46 -0.49
C THR A 204 10.36 6.14 -0.31
N ILE A 205 9.79 6.60 0.80
CA ILE A 205 8.37 6.44 1.12
C ILE A 205 7.71 7.82 0.98
N THR A 206 6.54 7.90 0.37
CA THR A 206 5.77 9.14 0.23
C THR A 206 4.38 9.02 0.86
N GLY A 207 3.76 10.13 1.23
CA GLY A 207 2.39 10.15 1.74
C GLY A 207 1.94 11.52 2.24
N TYR A 208 0.71 11.60 2.75
CA TYR A 208 0.09 12.79 3.33
C TYR A 208 -0.16 12.59 4.83
N PRO A 209 0.90 12.52 5.65
CA PRO A 209 0.78 12.23 7.08
C PRO A 209 0.03 13.35 7.82
N GLY A 210 -1.08 13.03 8.47
CA GLY A 210 -1.94 13.97 9.18
C GLY A 210 -1.23 14.76 10.28
N ARG A 211 -0.20 14.17 10.91
CA ARG A 211 0.60 14.84 11.95
C ARG A 211 1.46 15.98 11.41
N LEU A 212 1.77 16.00 10.10
CA LEU A 212 2.58 17.02 9.46
C LEU A 212 1.66 17.94 8.67
N GLU A 213 1.48 19.16 9.18
CA GLU A 213 0.68 20.19 8.52
C GLU A 213 -0.74 19.70 8.16
N GLY A 214 -1.36 18.90 9.04
CA GLY A 214 -2.71 18.35 8.80
C GLY A 214 -2.82 17.38 7.62
N GLY A 215 -1.69 16.90 7.08
CA GLY A 215 -1.64 16.13 5.84
C GLY A 215 -2.00 16.98 4.62
N GLU A 216 -1.81 18.30 4.66
CA GLU A 216 -2.10 19.20 3.53
C GLU A 216 -1.13 19.01 2.36
N TYR A 217 0.10 18.60 2.67
CA TYR A 217 1.18 18.41 1.70
C TYR A 217 1.65 16.97 1.63
N MET A 218 2.16 16.58 0.47
CA MET A 218 2.91 15.34 0.32
C MET A 218 4.27 15.48 1.01
N TYR A 219 4.59 14.50 1.82
CA TYR A 219 5.90 14.30 2.41
C TYR A 219 6.59 13.09 1.81
N ARG A 220 7.91 13.06 1.96
CA ARG A 220 8.77 11.91 1.69
C ARG A 220 9.72 11.66 2.86
N GLU A 221 10.12 10.43 3.02
CA GLU A 221 11.20 10.02 3.92
C GLU A 221 12.07 8.95 3.24
N THR A 222 13.29 8.78 3.75
CA THR A 222 14.12 7.63 3.40
C THR A 222 14.12 6.65 4.56
N ALA A 223 13.80 5.39 4.26
CA ALA A 223 13.81 4.29 5.21
C ALA A 223 14.62 3.13 4.64
N ARG A 224 15.15 2.27 5.50
CA ARG A 224 15.83 1.02 5.12
C ARG A 224 14.96 -0.16 5.47
N ILE A 225 14.79 -1.11 4.55
CA ILE A 225 14.11 -2.37 4.83
C ILE A 225 14.98 -3.21 5.77
N VAL A 226 14.50 -3.45 6.99
CA VAL A 226 15.21 -4.19 8.05
C VAL A 226 14.61 -5.56 8.32
N VAL A 227 13.38 -5.82 7.86
CA VAL A 227 12.78 -7.17 7.85
C VAL A 227 12.05 -7.39 6.53
N LYS A 228 12.20 -8.61 5.99
CA LYS A 228 11.38 -9.17 4.91
C LYS A 228 10.80 -10.49 5.41
N ALA A 229 9.49 -10.54 5.63
CA ALA A 229 8.80 -11.71 6.15
C ALA A 229 7.62 -12.06 5.24
N GLY A 230 7.73 -13.15 4.49
CA GLY A 230 6.76 -13.47 3.44
C GLY A 230 6.66 -12.32 2.43
N ASN A 231 5.44 -11.86 2.18
CA ASN A 231 5.15 -10.75 1.27
C ASN A 231 4.97 -9.41 2.03
N ALA A 232 5.70 -9.20 3.12
CA ALA A 232 5.70 -7.94 3.86
C ALA A 232 7.11 -7.46 4.21
N PHE A 233 7.24 -6.14 4.30
CA PHE A 233 8.43 -5.44 4.72
C PHE A 233 8.20 -4.71 6.05
N ASP A 234 9.27 -4.58 6.84
CA ASP A 234 9.43 -3.60 7.91
C ASP A 234 10.59 -2.68 7.50
N ALA A 235 10.34 -1.38 7.42
CA ALA A 235 11.36 -0.38 7.09
C ALA A 235 11.47 0.69 8.18
N GLN A 236 12.69 1.22 8.35
CA GLN A 236 13.00 2.18 9.42
C GLN A 236 13.91 3.33 8.95
N PRO A 237 13.74 4.54 9.50
CA PRO A 237 12.67 4.98 10.40
C PRO A 237 11.37 5.31 9.63
N HIS A 238 10.33 5.72 10.36
CA HIS A 238 9.08 6.21 9.76
C HIS A 238 8.58 7.50 10.45
N PRO A 239 9.23 8.65 10.20
CA PRO A 239 8.72 9.93 10.67
C PRO A 239 7.33 10.28 10.13
N MET A 240 6.81 9.67 9.07
CA MET A 240 5.44 9.92 8.58
C MET A 240 4.30 9.20 9.34
N TYR A 241 4.52 8.77 10.59
CA TYR A 241 3.49 8.17 11.44
C TYR A 241 2.26 9.09 11.71
N GLY A 242 1.21 8.56 12.35
CA GLY A 242 0.07 9.37 12.82
C GLY A 242 -1.10 9.50 11.83
N GLY A 243 -1.22 8.55 10.90
CA GLY A 243 -2.32 8.47 9.92
C GLY A 243 -2.17 9.37 8.71
N GLY A 244 -2.94 9.12 7.66
CA GLY A 244 -2.93 9.83 6.37
C GLY A 244 -1.87 9.34 5.39
N ALA A 245 -0.72 8.84 5.86
CA ALA A 245 0.32 8.26 5.01
C ALA A 245 -0.07 6.90 4.40
N SER A 246 -1.06 6.21 4.99
CA SER A 246 -1.61 4.94 4.50
C SER A 246 -1.88 4.98 3.00
N GLY A 247 -1.43 3.97 2.26
CA GLY A 247 -1.56 3.90 0.81
C GLY A 247 -0.46 4.59 0.02
N GLY A 248 0.45 5.30 0.70
CA GLY A 248 1.58 5.99 0.10
C GLY A 248 2.62 5.06 -0.53
N ALA A 249 3.29 5.53 -1.58
CA ALA A 249 4.20 4.73 -2.39
C ALA A 249 5.55 4.48 -1.70
N TRP A 250 6.11 3.28 -1.87
CA TRP A 250 7.52 3.00 -1.59
C TRP A 250 8.23 2.74 -2.92
N PHE A 251 9.34 3.40 -3.19
CA PHE A 251 10.14 3.14 -4.39
C PHE A 251 11.64 3.14 -4.08
N LEU A 252 12.41 2.40 -4.88
CA LEU A 252 13.86 2.34 -4.74
C LEU A 252 14.47 3.63 -5.31
N PRO A 253 15.41 4.29 -4.61
CA PRO A 253 16.10 5.47 -5.13
C PRO A 253 16.87 5.19 -6.44
N THR A 254 17.26 3.94 -6.68
CA THR A 254 17.94 3.48 -7.89
C THR A 254 17.00 3.32 -9.09
N ASP A 255 15.69 3.20 -8.85
CA ASP A 255 14.66 3.14 -9.89
C ASP A 255 13.36 3.78 -9.36
N THR A 256 13.31 5.10 -9.46
CA THR A 256 12.18 5.90 -8.97
C THR A 256 10.92 5.74 -9.82
N THR A 257 10.97 4.94 -10.90
CA THR A 257 9.81 4.70 -11.76
C THR A 257 8.97 3.52 -11.28
N LYS A 258 9.49 2.71 -10.34
CA LYS A 258 8.82 1.51 -9.84
C LYS A 258 8.44 1.65 -8.38
N VAL A 259 7.16 1.41 -8.09
CA VAL A 259 6.67 1.25 -6.72
C VAL A 259 6.82 -0.21 -6.30
N VAL A 260 7.45 -0.45 -5.16
CA VAL A 260 7.79 -1.79 -4.65
C VAL A 260 6.94 -2.22 -3.46
N SER A 261 6.29 -1.25 -2.81
CA SER A 261 5.43 -1.46 -1.66
C SER A 261 4.48 -0.28 -1.44
N VAL A 262 3.64 -0.38 -0.41
CA VAL A 262 2.66 0.62 -0.01
C VAL A 262 2.66 0.77 1.52
N VAL A 263 2.45 1.98 2.04
CA VAL A 263 2.32 2.20 3.49
C VAL A 263 1.05 1.49 4.00
N SER A 264 1.24 0.46 4.82
CA SER A 264 0.15 -0.27 5.50
C SER A 264 -0.12 0.32 6.89
N GLY A 265 0.91 0.49 7.71
CA GLY A 265 0.78 1.03 9.05
C GLY A 265 2.15 1.18 9.71
N GLY A 266 2.26 2.00 10.76
CA GLY A 266 3.56 2.32 11.31
C GLY A 266 3.54 3.02 12.67
N ALA A 267 4.73 3.10 13.26
CA ALA A 267 5.11 3.88 14.42
C ALA A 267 6.30 4.78 14.02
N PRO A 268 6.72 5.74 14.87
CA PRO A 268 7.83 6.64 14.52
C PRO A 268 9.13 5.92 14.11
N ASP A 269 9.37 4.72 14.65
CA ASP A 269 10.60 3.95 14.45
C ASP A 269 10.50 2.90 13.35
N HIS A 270 9.30 2.59 12.83
CA HIS A 270 9.13 1.59 11.78
C HIS A 270 7.80 1.69 11.03
N VAL A 271 7.78 1.18 9.80
CA VAL A 271 6.59 1.10 8.96
C VAL A 271 6.52 -0.23 8.23
N TYR A 272 5.31 -0.78 8.15
CA TYR A 272 5.02 -1.98 7.38
C TYR A 272 4.49 -1.64 6.00
N GLY A 273 4.79 -2.52 5.05
CA GLY A 273 4.22 -2.47 3.70
C GLY A 273 4.19 -3.84 3.04
N ALA A 274 3.24 -4.05 2.13
CA ALA A 274 3.16 -5.27 1.34
C ALA A 274 4.25 -5.31 0.26
N SER A 275 4.96 -6.42 0.12
CA SER A 275 5.82 -6.67 -1.05
C SER A 275 4.94 -7.07 -2.23
N PHE A 276 5.17 -6.43 -3.39
CA PHE A 276 4.39 -6.77 -4.58
C PHE A 276 4.88 -8.04 -5.27
N THR A 277 3.91 -8.88 -5.64
CA THR A 277 4.09 -10.17 -6.29
C THR A 277 3.21 -10.26 -7.54
N ASP A 278 3.21 -11.40 -8.23
CA ASP A 278 2.31 -11.62 -9.36
C ASP A 278 0.83 -11.49 -8.99
N VAL A 279 0.47 -11.68 -7.72
CA VAL A 279 -0.88 -11.42 -7.19
C VAL A 279 -1.24 -9.95 -7.33
N THR A 280 -0.29 -9.03 -7.11
CA THR A 280 -0.49 -7.59 -7.27
C THR A 280 -0.77 -7.25 -8.74
N THR A 281 0.00 -7.83 -9.66
CA THR A 281 -0.22 -7.67 -11.12
C THR A 281 -1.60 -8.21 -11.54
N ALA A 282 -1.99 -9.36 -11.01
CA ALA A 282 -3.28 -9.96 -11.31
C ALA A 282 -4.45 -9.11 -10.76
N MET A 283 -4.32 -8.49 -9.59
CA MET A 283 -5.32 -7.55 -9.07
C MET A 283 -5.47 -6.31 -9.96
N VAL A 284 -4.36 -5.77 -10.50
CA VAL A 284 -4.42 -4.67 -11.49
C VAL A 284 -5.24 -5.08 -12.70
N ALA A 285 -4.96 -6.25 -13.28
CA ALA A 285 -5.69 -6.75 -14.44
C ALA A 285 -7.18 -6.93 -14.14
N TYR A 286 -7.51 -7.50 -12.98
CA TYR A 286 -8.88 -7.72 -12.51
C TYR A 286 -9.67 -6.41 -12.37
N VAL A 287 -9.09 -5.41 -11.68
CA VAL A 287 -9.75 -4.10 -11.50
C VAL A 287 -9.85 -3.34 -12.83
N LYS A 288 -8.83 -3.40 -13.68
CA LYS A 288 -8.85 -2.83 -15.04
C LYS A 288 -9.99 -3.43 -15.87
N GLY A 289 -10.15 -4.75 -15.82
CA GLY A 289 -11.25 -5.51 -16.44
C GLY A 289 -12.65 -5.21 -15.90
N GLY A 290 -12.76 -4.35 -14.88
CA GLY A 290 -14.05 -4.02 -14.27
C GLY A 290 -14.49 -5.04 -13.23
N CYS A 291 -13.53 -5.77 -12.65
CA CYS A 291 -13.72 -6.88 -11.73
C CYS A 291 -14.28 -8.14 -12.40
N GLN A 292 -13.68 -8.49 -13.55
CA GLN A 292 -13.97 -9.68 -14.36
C GLN A 292 -12.68 -10.39 -14.74
#